data_AF-A0A9D4C5T2-F1
#
_entry.id   AF-A0A9D4C5T2-F1
#
_cell.length_a   1.000
_cell.length_b   1.000
_cell.length_c   1.000
_cell.angle_alpha   90.00
_cell.angle_beta   90.00
_cell.angle_gamma   90.00
#
_symmetry.space_group_name_H-M   'P 1'
#
loop_
_entity.id
_entity.type
_entity.pdbx_description
1 polymer ?
#
loop_
_entity_poly.entity_id
_entity_poly.type
_entity_poly.pdbx_seq_one_letter_code
_entity_poly.pdbx_strand_id
1 'polypeptide(L)' 'MIVSSAVVPMMRVGFLPVIQRPITERATVRHCLTNVQSLRRVLNQESLAIWCDEGVFALAVDIYLHETNKFSDLFLCMAL' A
#
# COMPACT_ATOMS: atom_id res chain seq x y z
N MET A 1 -21.76 10.21 16.43
CA MET A 1 -21.15 8.97 16.92
C MET A 1 -19.75 8.92 16.30
N ILE A 2 -18.73 9.26 17.09
CA ILE A 2 -17.34 9.32 16.63
C ILE A 2 -16.87 7.88 16.56
N VAL A 3 -16.54 7.39 15.37
CA VAL A 3 -16.13 6.00 15.19
C VAL A 3 -14.72 5.85 15.76
N SER A 4 -14.69 5.06 16.84
CA SER A 4 -13.57 4.55 17.61
C SER A 4 -12.27 4.40 16.82
N SER A 5 -11.16 4.84 17.45
CA SER A 5 -9.81 4.46 17.08
C SER A 5 -9.69 2.93 17.14
N ALA A 6 -9.92 2.27 16.01
CA ALA A 6 -9.55 0.89 15.84
C ALA A 6 -8.03 0.84 15.98
N VAL A 7 -7.56 0.31 17.12
CA VAL A 7 -6.17 -0.05 17.33
C VAL A 7 -5.88 -1.12 16.28
N VAL A 8 -5.35 -0.69 15.14
CA VAL A 8 -4.87 -1.60 14.11
C VAL A 8 -3.78 -2.43 14.78
N PRO A 9 -3.90 -3.77 14.84
CA PRO A 9 -2.85 -4.61 15.38
C PRO A 9 -1.57 -4.26 14.62
N MET A 10 -0.52 -3.82 15.33
CA MET A 10 0.79 -3.52 14.74
C MET A 10 1.44 -4.82 14.24
N MET A 11 0.88 -5.46 13.21
CA MET A 11 1.58 -6.45 12.42
C MET A 11 2.56 -5.69 11.53
N ARG A 12 3.85 -6.04 11.68
CA ARG A 12 5.01 -5.45 11.01
C ARG A 12 4.68 -4.73 9.70
N VAL A 13 4.79 -3.41 9.76
CA VAL A 13 4.63 -2.51 8.61
C VAL A 13 5.76 -2.79 7.61
N GLY A 14 5.41 -3.21 6.41
CA GLY A 14 6.34 -3.21 5.30
C GLY A 14 6.56 -1.77 4.85
N PHE A 15 7.78 -1.26 4.94
CA PHE A 15 8.13 0.04 4.38
C PHE A 15 8.59 -0.14 2.94
N LEU A 16 7.99 0.61 2.02
CA LEU A 16 8.55 0.79 0.69
C LEU A 16 9.92 1.50 0.85
N PRO A 17 10.99 1.03 0.19
CA PRO A 17 12.28 1.72 0.24
C PRO A 17 12.08 3.16 -0.23
N VAL A 18 12.63 4.10 0.54
CA VAL A 18 12.56 5.54 0.28
C VAL A 18 13.10 5.81 -1.12
N ILE A 19 12.20 6.03 -2.08
CA ILE A 19 12.56 6.53 -3.40
C ILE A 19 12.86 8.02 -3.17
N GLN A 20 14.09 8.46 -3.46
CA GLN A 20 14.59 9.82 -3.18
C GLN A 20 13.85 10.95 -3.95
N ARG A 21 12.77 10.62 -4.66
CA ARG A 21 11.96 11.54 -5.45
C ARG A 21 10.50 11.14 -5.31
N PRO A 22 9.55 12.09 -5.32
CA PRO A 22 8.14 11.76 -5.32
C PRO A 22 7.87 10.79 -6.48
N ILE A 23 7.25 9.65 -6.19
CA ILE A 23 6.88 8.69 -7.22
C ILE A 23 5.68 9.29 -7.96
N THR A 24 5.94 9.95 -9.07
CA THR A 24 4.91 10.58 -9.90
C THR A 24 4.42 9.69 -11.04
N GLU A 25 5.11 8.57 -11.29
CA GLU A 25 4.82 7.69 -12.44
C GLU A 25 3.99 6.47 -12.03
N ARG A 26 2.85 6.29 -12.72
CA ARG A 26 1.94 5.14 -12.54
C ARG A 26 2.66 3.79 -12.68
N ALA A 27 3.59 3.66 -13.63
CA ALA A 27 4.35 2.44 -13.84
C ALA A 27 5.22 2.07 -12.62
N THR A 28 5.85 3.07 -12.01
CA THR A 28 6.67 2.91 -10.81
C THR A 28 5.81 2.50 -9.62
N VAL A 29 4.67 3.18 -9.38
CA VAL A 29 3.73 2.79 -8.32
C VAL A 29 3.23 1.36 -8.51
N ARG A 30 2.88 0.97 -9.74
CA ARG A 30 2.44 -0.39 -10.06
C ARG A 30 3.51 -1.44 -9.78
N HIS A 31 4.76 -1.15 -10.14
CA HIS A 31 5.88 -2.05 -9.86
C HIS A 31 6.10 -2.22 -8.35
N CYS A 32 6.04 -1.12 -7.59
CA CYS A 32 6.10 -1.14 -6.13
C CYS A 32 4.99 -2.00 -5.51
N LEU A 33 3.73 -1.80 -5.90
CA LEU A 33 2.60 -2.60 -5.40
C LEU A 33 2.79 -4.10 -5.67
N THR A 34 3.29 -4.46 -6.85
CA THR A 34 3.57 -5.86 -7.22
C THR A 34 4.67 -6.45 -6.33
N ASN A 35 5.73 -5.70 -6.06
CA ASN A 35 6.81 -6.13 -5.18
C ASN A 35 6.32 -6.33 -3.74
N VAL A 36 5.47 -5.42 -3.25
CA VAL A 36 4.91 -5.53 -1.90
C VAL A 36 3.96 -6.73 -1.80
N GLN A 37 3.18 -7.03 -2.84
CA GLN A 37 2.39 -8.26 -2.89
C GLN A 37 3.26 -9.52 -2.83
N SER A 38 4.38 -9.53 -3.54
CA SER A 38 5.35 -10.63 -3.46
C SER A 38 5.93 -10.76 -2.05
N LEU A 39 6.27 -9.65 -1.39
CA LEU A 39 6.72 -9.66 0.01
C LEU A 39 5.65 -10.20 0.96
N ARG A 40 4.38 -9.79 0.81
CA ARG A 40 3.23 -10.31 1.58
C ARG A 40 3.15 -11.84 1.52
N ARG A 41 3.39 -12.43 0.34
CA ARG A 41 3.43 -13.89 0.15
C ARG A 41 4.62 -14.55 0.84
N VAL A 42 5.81 -13.97 0.71
CA VAL A 42 7.03 -14.48 1.37
C VAL A 42 6.91 -14.43 2.89
N LEU A 43 6.28 -13.38 3.42
CA LEU A 43 6.02 -13.23 4.86
C LEU A 43 4.82 -14.07 5.35
N ASN A 44 4.15 -14.79 4.45
CA ASN A 44 2.95 -15.59 4.73
C ASN A 44 1.87 -14.81 5.50
N GLN A 45 1.70 -13.53 5.18
CA GLN A 45 0.64 -12.71 5.77
C GLN A 45 -0.61 -12.79 4.90
N GLU A 46 -1.80 -12.74 5.49
CA GLU A 46 -3.06 -12.69 4.71
C GLU A 46 -3.22 -11.34 4.01
N SER A 47 -2.78 -10.27 4.66
CA SER A 47 -2.82 -8.91 4.15
C SER A 47 -1.63 -8.09 4.63
N LEU A 48 -1.37 -6.96 3.97
CA LEU A 48 -0.26 -6.07 4.32
C LEU A 48 -0.63 -4.61 4.15
N ALA A 49 -0.39 -3.82 5.21
CA ALA A 49 -0.57 -2.37 5.19
C ALA A 49 0.66 -1.66 4.61
N ILE A 50 0.43 -0.68 3.73
CA ILE A 50 1.45 0.08 3.00
C ILE A 50 1.20 1.56 3.23
N TRP A 51 2.18 2.26 3.78
CA TRP A 51 2.11 3.71 3.96
C TRP A 51 2.68 4.44 2.74
N CYS A 52 1.98 5.47 2.27
CA CYS A 52 2.41 6.31 1.16
C CYS A 52 1.96 7.77 1.33
N ASP A 53 2.58 8.67 0.56
CA ASP A 53 2.15 10.06 0.42
C ASP A 53 0.87 10.19 -0.43
N GLU A 54 0.25 11.37 -0.41
CA GLU A 54 -1.00 11.64 -1.12
C GLU A 54 -0.93 11.39 -2.63
N GLY A 55 0.18 11.77 -3.29
CA GLY A 55 0.34 11.59 -4.73
C GLY A 55 0.43 10.13 -5.13
N VAL A 56 1.18 9.34 -4.36
CA VAL A 56 1.29 7.89 -4.54
C VAL A 56 -0.02 7.20 -4.19
N PHE A 57 -0.72 7.66 -3.15
CA PHE A 57 -2.04 7.14 -2.78
C PHE A 57 -3.04 7.29 -3.92
N ALA A 58 -3.13 8.47 -4.54
CA ALA A 58 -4.02 8.72 -5.66
C ALA A 58 -3.74 7.78 -6.85
N LEU A 59 -2.47 7.63 -7.22
CA LEU A 59 -2.06 6.71 -8.29
C LEU A 59 -2.34 5.24 -7.93
N ALA A 60 -2.07 4.84 -6.68
CA ALA A 60 -2.29 3.48 -6.21
C ALA A 60 -3.78 3.12 -6.20
N VAL A 61 -4.66 4.05 -5.78
CA VAL A 61 -6.12 3.88 -5.86
C VAL A 61 -6.57 3.74 -7.32
N ASP A 62 -6.06 4.57 -8.23
CA ASP A 62 -6.40 4.46 -9.66
C ASP A 62 -5.91 3.14 -10.26
N ILE A 63 -4.76 2.60 -9.84
CA ILE A 63 -4.32 1.24 -10.22
C ILE A 63 -5.25 0.19 -9.63
N TYR A 64 -5.59 0.32 -8.35
CA TYR A 64 -6.44 -0.62 -7.63
C TYR A 64 -7.82 -0.74 -8.28
N LEU A 65 -8.46 0.37 -8.66
CA LEU A 65 -9.77 0.37 -9.30
C LEU A 65 -9.78 -0.35 -10.66
N HIS A 66 -8.66 -0.36 -11.37
CA HIS A 66 -8.53 -1.04 -12.67
C HIS A 66 -8.07 -2.51 -12.53
N GLU A 67 -7.42 -2.87 -11.43
CA GLU A 67 -6.86 -4.21 -11.16
C GLU A 67 -7.28 -4.75 -9.77
N THR A 68 -8.55 -4.57 -9.37
CA THR A 68 -9.04 -4.76 -7.99
C THR A 68 -8.68 -6.11 -7.38
N ASN A 69 -8.87 -7.19 -8.14
CA ASN A 69 -8.59 -8.56 -7.68
C ASN A 69 -7.11 -8.82 -7.40
N LYS A 70 -6.21 -8.02 -8.00
CA LYS A 70 -4.78 -8.24 -7.91
C LYS A 70 -4.20 -7.66 -6.63
N PHE A 71 -4.80 -6.61 -6.08
CA PHE A 71 -4.24 -5.87 -4.94
C PHE A 71 -5.18 -5.82 -3.73
N SER A 72 -6.24 -6.65 -3.71
CA SER A 72 -7.24 -6.73 -2.61
C SER A 72 -6.64 -6.98 -1.24
N ASP A 73 -5.47 -7.61 -1.19
CA ASP A 73 -4.79 -8.00 0.05
C ASP A 73 -3.82 -6.92 0.57
N LEU A 74 -3.75 -5.78 -0.12
CA LEU A 74 -2.92 -4.64 0.24
C LEU A 74 -3.80 -3.52 0.79
N PHE A 75 -3.49 -3.05 1.99
CA PHE A 75 -4.16 -1.92 2.62
C PHE A 75 -3.32 -0.66 2.45
N LEU A 76 -3.80 0.30 1.66
CA LEU A 76 -3.11 1.57 1.47
C LEU A 76 -3.44 2.53 2.62
N CYS A 77 -2.41 3.06 3.26
CA CYS A 77 -2.49 4.01 4.36
C CYS A 77 -1.82 5.32 3.94
N MET A 78 -2.48 6.44 4.19
CA MET A 78 -1.90 7.76 3.93
C MET A 78 -1.12 8.22 5.16
N ALA A 79 0.17 8.51 4.99
CA ALA A 79 0.97 9.14 6.04
C ALA A 79 0.60 10.63 6.13
N LEU A 80 0.26 11.10 7.34
CA LEU A 80 0.06 12.52 7.67
C LEU A 80 1.40 13.26 7.71
#